data_AF-A0A2E0BTC2-F1
#
_entry.id   AF-A0A2E0BTC2-F1
#
_cell.length_a   1.000
_cell.length_b   1.000
_cell.length_c   1.000
_cell.angle_alpha   90.00
_cell.angle_beta   90.00
_cell.angle_gamma   90.00
#
_symmetry.space_group_name_H-M   'P 1'
#
loop_
_entity.id
_entity.type
_entity.pdbx_description
1 polymer ?
#
loop_
_entity_poly.entity_id
_entity_poly.type
_entity_poly.pdbx_seq_one_letter_code
_entity_poly.pdbx_strand_id
1 'polypeptide(L)'
;MRYQFIILFIILFSCNSVNNQVENNPLLLDFPDFNDSIVYFGCEDVLASTPKSINFSIYEDTIIPLNQFDNRLEDLKLKFTWLFNGDYDNWPGTIGVSSFEILKNDSLISSIDLKEIVEVEAFSQSLAETGRYGEPVREDIYMIDVNYDSYLDIKIRSSCGKACFYSYWIYNTDKEIFEFNKELNYMRPYYIDCNNNIIYSYPGGTGWYYNLDAYKINNEKIEFYQSLYHQMGDKYSVQTYTDANNSVIVSDTIYYD
;
A
#
# COMPACT_ATOMS: atom_id res chain seq x y z
N MET A 1 70.71 -0.04 -51.63
CA MET A 1 69.99 1.22 -51.32
C MET A 1 68.55 1.11 -51.77
N ARG A 2 67.65 0.73 -50.87
CA ARG A 2 66.20 0.78 -51.04
C ARG A 2 65.64 1.15 -49.67
N TYR A 3 65.00 2.32 -49.61
CA TYR A 3 64.40 2.88 -48.41
C TYR A 3 63.12 2.12 -48.07
N GLN A 4 63.02 1.67 -46.82
CA GLN A 4 61.83 1.05 -46.24
C GLN A 4 60.99 2.19 -45.64
N PHE A 5 59.89 2.54 -46.29
CA PHE A 5 58.90 3.48 -45.75
C PHE A 5 58.00 2.70 -44.78
N ILE A 6 58.12 2.99 -43.48
CA ILE A 6 57.17 2.58 -42.45
C ILE A 6 56.07 3.66 -42.41
N ILE A 7 54.89 3.34 -42.92
CA ILE A 7 53.69 4.16 -42.76
C ILE A 7 53.09 3.82 -41.39
N LEU A 8 53.24 4.74 -40.44
CA LEU A 8 52.62 4.67 -39.12
C LEU A 8 51.17 5.18 -39.24
N PHE A 9 50.19 4.27 -39.18
CA PHE A 9 48.77 4.62 -39.12
C PHE A 9 48.43 5.07 -37.70
N ILE A 10 48.30 6.38 -37.48
CA ILE A 10 47.74 6.95 -36.26
C ILE A 10 46.21 6.92 -36.41
N ILE A 11 45.57 5.95 -35.76
CA ILE A 11 44.11 5.94 -35.62
C ILE A 11 43.76 6.93 -34.50
N LEU A 12 43.35 8.13 -34.90
CA LEU A 12 42.70 9.09 -34.01
C LEU A 12 41.27 8.58 -33.75
N PHE A 13 41.07 7.86 -32.63
CA PHE A 13 39.74 7.70 -32.05
C PHE A 13 39.32 9.04 -31.47
N SER A 14 38.67 9.87 -32.28
CA SER A 14 37.93 11.02 -31.81
C SER A 14 36.77 10.53 -30.92
N CYS A 15 36.85 10.91 -29.64
CA CYS A 15 35.72 10.99 -28.74
C CYS A 15 34.60 11.79 -29.39
N ASN A 16 33.51 11.11 -29.75
CA ASN A 16 32.19 11.71 -29.84
C ASN A 16 31.28 10.90 -28.91
N SER A 17 31.48 11.04 -27.60
CA SER A 17 30.39 10.81 -26.66
C SER A 17 29.43 11.98 -26.83
N VAL A 18 28.48 11.83 -27.76
CA VAL A 18 27.25 12.60 -27.70
C VAL A 18 26.56 12.15 -26.42
N ASN A 19 26.78 12.91 -25.35
CA ASN A 19 25.94 12.89 -24.17
C ASN A 19 24.54 13.31 -24.62
N ASN A 20 23.76 12.35 -25.11
CA ASN A 20 22.31 12.42 -25.03
C ASN A 20 21.94 12.17 -23.56
N GLN A 21 22.30 13.12 -22.69
CA GLN A 21 21.45 13.37 -21.53
C GLN A 21 20.21 14.02 -22.12
N VAL A 22 19.25 13.19 -22.51
CA VAL A 22 17.87 13.62 -22.44
C VAL A 22 17.71 14.01 -20.97
N GLU A 23 17.63 15.31 -20.69
CA GLU A 23 17.09 15.81 -19.43
C GLU A 23 15.67 15.24 -19.33
N ASN A 24 15.56 14.02 -18.83
CA ASN A 24 14.31 13.48 -18.32
C ASN A 24 14.05 14.27 -17.04
N ASN A 25 13.61 15.53 -17.18
CA ASN A 25 13.02 16.25 -16.07
C ASN A 25 11.88 15.36 -15.57
N PRO A 26 11.96 14.83 -14.35
CA PRO A 26 10.92 13.96 -13.84
C PRO A 26 9.61 14.74 -13.87
N LEU A 27 8.55 14.11 -14.40
CA LEU A 27 7.23 14.71 -14.45
C LEU A 27 6.81 15.08 -13.02
N LEU A 28 6.60 16.37 -12.78
CA LEU A 28 6.07 16.87 -11.52
C LEU A 28 4.56 16.64 -11.52
N LEU A 29 4.04 15.96 -10.51
CA LEU A 29 2.59 15.78 -10.36
C LEU A 29 1.97 17.02 -9.75
N ASP A 30 0.78 17.35 -10.24
CA ASP A 30 -0.14 18.27 -9.57
C ASP A 30 -0.95 17.45 -8.56
N PHE A 31 -0.69 17.64 -7.27
CA PHE A 31 -1.37 16.90 -6.21
C PHE A 31 -2.75 17.53 -5.95
N PRO A 32 -3.85 16.76 -6.02
CA PRO A 32 -5.17 17.26 -5.69
C PRO A 32 -5.26 17.72 -4.24
N ASP A 33 -6.14 18.67 -3.96
CA ASP A 33 -6.46 19.06 -2.59
C ASP A 33 -6.95 17.86 -1.78
N PHE A 34 -6.51 17.79 -0.52
CA PHE A 34 -6.94 16.73 0.40
C PHE A 34 -8.45 16.80 0.65
N ASN A 35 -9.09 15.62 0.68
CA ASN A 35 -10.49 15.44 1.00
C ASN A 35 -10.64 14.32 2.04
N ASP A 36 -11.54 14.49 3.01
CA ASP A 36 -11.84 13.47 4.01
C ASP A 36 -12.52 12.23 3.41
N SER A 37 -13.10 12.36 2.22
CA SER A 37 -13.68 11.26 1.45
C SER A 37 -12.86 11.01 0.18
N ILE A 38 -12.81 9.74 -0.23
CA ILE A 38 -12.15 9.35 -1.47
C ILE A 38 -12.89 9.94 -2.67
N VAL A 39 -12.17 10.71 -3.49
CA VAL A 39 -12.66 11.22 -4.77
C VAL A 39 -12.18 10.31 -5.90
N TYR A 40 -13.10 9.94 -6.80
CA TYR A 40 -12.81 9.09 -7.95
C TYR A 40 -12.94 9.92 -9.23
N PHE A 41 -11.89 9.91 -10.06
CA PHE A 41 -11.86 10.62 -11.33
C PHE A 41 -11.62 9.66 -12.50
N GLY A 42 -12.60 9.58 -13.41
CA GLY A 42 -12.54 8.70 -14.58
C GLY A 42 -12.65 7.20 -14.27
N CYS A 43 -13.25 6.84 -13.13
CA CYS A 43 -13.30 5.46 -12.63
C CYS A 43 -14.66 4.77 -12.88
N GLU A 44 -15.52 5.31 -13.73
CA GLU A 44 -16.90 4.85 -13.90
C GLU A 44 -17.00 3.37 -14.29
N ASP A 45 -16.16 2.93 -15.23
CA ASP A 45 -16.18 1.55 -15.74
C ASP A 45 -15.66 0.54 -14.69
N VAL A 46 -14.60 0.90 -13.97
CA VAL A 46 -14.06 0.08 -12.88
C VAL A 46 -15.10 -0.04 -11.78
N LEU A 47 -15.63 1.08 -11.28
CA LEU A 47 -16.62 1.09 -10.19
C LEU A 47 -17.92 0.36 -10.56
N ALA A 48 -18.29 0.32 -11.85
CA ALA A 48 -19.45 -0.43 -12.31
C ALA A 48 -19.22 -1.95 -12.35
N SER A 49 -17.96 -2.40 -12.46
CA SER A 49 -17.58 -3.81 -12.54
C SER A 49 -17.05 -4.38 -11.22
N THR A 50 -16.54 -3.54 -10.32
CA THR A 50 -16.05 -3.93 -9.00
C THR A 50 -17.21 -4.38 -8.10
N PRO A 51 -17.13 -5.56 -7.45
CA PRO A 51 -18.05 -5.96 -6.40
C PRO A 51 -18.10 -4.93 -5.27
N LYS A 52 -19.25 -4.81 -4.58
CA LYS A 52 -19.37 -3.86 -3.48
C LYS A 52 -18.39 -4.21 -2.36
N SER A 53 -17.60 -3.22 -1.93
CA SER A 53 -16.74 -3.34 -0.75
C SER A 53 -17.53 -3.80 0.47
N ILE A 54 -16.92 -4.67 1.27
CA ILE A 54 -17.54 -5.27 2.45
C ILE A 54 -16.55 -5.33 3.60
N ASN A 55 -17.07 -5.24 4.82
CA ASN A 55 -16.33 -5.52 6.04
C ASN A 55 -17.03 -6.61 6.84
N PHE A 56 -16.25 -7.47 7.49
CA PHE A 56 -16.74 -8.49 8.40
C PHE A 56 -15.76 -8.70 9.55
N SER A 57 -16.26 -9.24 10.65
CA SER A 57 -15.47 -9.45 11.86
C SER A 57 -15.23 -10.94 12.08
N ILE A 58 -14.00 -11.30 12.44
CA ILE A 58 -13.58 -12.65 12.83
C ILE A 58 -13.42 -12.69 14.34
N TYR A 59 -13.95 -13.75 14.97
CA TYR A 59 -13.90 -13.97 16.42
C TYR A 59 -13.23 -15.30 16.80
N GLU A 60 -13.09 -16.20 15.82
CA GLU A 60 -12.56 -17.56 15.98
C GLU A 60 -12.12 -18.11 14.61
N ASP A 61 -11.61 -19.35 14.58
CA ASP A 61 -11.30 -20.05 13.34
C ASP A 61 -12.51 -20.03 12.39
N THR A 62 -12.33 -19.46 11.20
CA THR A 62 -13.45 -19.19 10.29
C THR A 62 -13.07 -19.56 8.86
N ILE A 63 -13.98 -20.18 8.12
CA ILE A 63 -13.83 -20.46 6.68
C ILE A 63 -14.93 -19.69 5.93
N ILE A 64 -14.50 -18.90 4.94
CA ILE A 64 -15.35 -17.99 4.18
C ILE A 64 -15.19 -18.28 2.69
N PRO A 65 -16.22 -18.85 2.01
CA PRO A 65 -16.24 -18.95 0.56
C PRO A 65 -16.17 -17.58 -0.12
N LEU A 66 -15.28 -17.35 -1.08
CA LEU A 66 -15.14 -16.02 -1.68
C LEU A 66 -16.29 -15.64 -2.62
N ASN A 67 -17.03 -16.64 -3.12
CA ASN A 67 -18.20 -16.43 -3.97
C ASN A 67 -19.38 -15.71 -3.31
N GLN A 68 -19.38 -15.62 -1.99
CA GLN A 68 -20.37 -14.80 -1.28
C GLN A 68 -20.10 -13.29 -1.46
N PHE A 69 -18.90 -12.91 -1.90
CA PHE A 69 -18.51 -11.52 -2.21
C PHE A 69 -18.36 -11.29 -3.72
N ASP A 70 -17.85 -12.30 -4.44
CA ASP A 70 -17.62 -12.24 -5.88
C ASP A 70 -17.83 -13.60 -6.54
N ASN A 71 -18.89 -13.74 -7.34
CA ASN A 71 -19.25 -14.99 -8.02
C ASN A 71 -18.16 -15.55 -8.94
N ARG A 72 -17.18 -14.74 -9.36
CA ARG A 72 -16.05 -15.20 -10.19
C ARG A 72 -15.11 -16.14 -9.42
N LEU A 73 -15.16 -16.13 -8.08
CA LEU A 73 -14.25 -16.86 -7.18
C LEU A 73 -14.93 -18.10 -6.57
N GLU A 74 -15.70 -18.84 -7.38
CA GLU A 74 -16.57 -19.94 -6.92
C GLU A 74 -15.86 -21.11 -6.22
N ASP A 75 -14.60 -21.35 -6.55
CA ASP A 75 -13.81 -22.45 -6.04
C ASP A 75 -12.81 -22.04 -4.95
N LEU A 76 -12.77 -20.75 -4.59
CA LEU A 76 -11.86 -20.21 -3.57
C LEU A 76 -12.52 -19.98 -2.21
N LYS A 77 -11.78 -20.26 -1.15
CA LYS A 77 -12.17 -19.99 0.25
C LYS A 77 -11.00 -19.37 1.01
N LEU A 78 -11.30 -18.42 1.89
CA LEU A 78 -10.37 -17.94 2.91
C LEU A 78 -10.59 -18.71 4.20
N LYS A 79 -9.53 -19.26 4.79
CA LYS A 79 -9.56 -19.87 6.11
C LYS A 79 -8.69 -19.04 7.06
N PHE A 80 -9.31 -18.39 8.03
CA PHE A 80 -8.65 -17.64 9.09
C PHE A 80 -8.38 -18.54 10.29
N THR A 81 -7.17 -18.46 10.84
CA THR A 81 -6.79 -19.19 12.06
C THR A 81 -6.60 -18.20 13.22
N TRP A 82 -7.36 -18.42 14.28
CA TRP A 82 -7.38 -17.63 15.49
C TRP A 82 -6.36 -18.16 16.49
N LEU A 83 -5.55 -17.26 17.05
CA LEU A 83 -4.62 -17.58 18.10
C LEU A 83 -5.14 -17.04 19.43
N PHE A 84 -5.03 -17.88 20.45
CA PHE A 84 -5.15 -17.48 21.85
C PHE A 84 -3.92 -18.00 22.59
N ASN A 85 -3.05 -17.09 23.02
CA ASN A 85 -1.90 -17.41 23.84
C ASN A 85 -2.00 -16.66 25.16
N GLY A 86 -2.53 -17.31 26.19
CA GLY A 86 -2.58 -16.77 27.54
C GLY A 86 -1.59 -17.52 28.42
N ASP A 87 -0.38 -16.98 28.58
CA ASP A 87 0.52 -17.48 29.63
C ASP A 87 0.17 -16.75 30.94
N TYR A 88 -0.18 -17.50 31.97
CA TYR A 88 -0.74 -16.96 33.22
C TYR A 88 0.27 -16.14 34.03
N ASP A 89 1.57 -16.42 33.83
CA ASP A 89 2.60 -16.06 34.80
C ASP A 89 3.52 -14.90 34.35
N ASN A 90 3.59 -14.54 33.06
CA ASN A 90 4.39 -13.40 32.61
C ASN A 90 3.91 -12.85 31.28
N TRP A 91 3.63 -11.53 31.26
CA TRP A 91 3.29 -10.72 30.08
C TRP A 91 1.87 -10.92 29.52
N PRO A 92 1.26 -9.88 28.91
CA PRO A 92 -0.13 -9.97 28.47
C PRO A 92 -0.29 -11.09 27.44
N GLY A 93 -1.38 -11.85 27.56
CA GLY A 93 -1.74 -12.83 26.56
C GLY A 93 -2.05 -12.14 25.23
N THR A 94 -1.95 -12.88 24.14
CA THR A 94 -2.28 -12.39 22.79
C THR A 94 -3.49 -13.13 22.25
N ILE A 95 -4.42 -12.39 21.65
CA ILE A 95 -5.64 -12.92 21.04
C ILE A 95 -5.87 -12.21 19.70
N GLY A 96 -6.17 -12.96 18.65
CA GLY A 96 -6.46 -12.41 17.33
C GLY A 96 -6.20 -13.38 16.18
N VAL A 97 -6.39 -12.92 14.96
CA VAL A 97 -6.05 -13.69 13.76
C VAL A 97 -4.53 -13.82 13.65
N SER A 98 -4.05 -15.05 13.57
CA SER A 98 -2.62 -15.33 13.41
C SER A 98 -2.20 -15.64 11.98
N SER A 99 -3.13 -16.10 11.16
CA SER A 99 -2.86 -16.42 9.76
C SER A 99 -4.17 -16.49 8.97
N PHE A 100 -4.04 -16.41 7.65
CA PHE A 100 -5.08 -16.88 6.76
C PHE A 100 -4.52 -17.74 5.63
N GLU A 101 -5.36 -18.64 5.15
CA GLU A 101 -5.06 -19.62 4.12
C GLU A 101 -6.03 -19.43 2.95
N ILE A 102 -5.55 -19.74 1.74
CA ILE A 102 -6.35 -19.74 0.52
C ILE A 102 -6.53 -21.19 0.11
N LEU A 103 -7.79 -21.63 0.04
CA LEU A 103 -8.17 -22.97 -0.37
C LEU A 103 -8.82 -22.91 -1.74
N LYS A 104 -8.35 -23.72 -2.69
CA LYS A 104 -8.99 -23.93 -4.00
C LYS A 104 -9.53 -25.36 -4.06
N ASN A 105 -10.83 -25.53 -4.26
CA ASN A 105 -11.48 -26.84 -4.23
C ASN A 105 -11.09 -27.65 -2.96
N ASP A 106 -11.14 -26.99 -1.80
CA ASP A 106 -10.75 -27.52 -0.47
C ASP A 106 -9.27 -27.91 -0.32
N SER A 107 -8.43 -27.65 -1.31
CA SER A 107 -6.98 -27.86 -1.25
C SER A 107 -6.26 -26.56 -0.93
N LEU A 108 -5.34 -26.58 0.03
CA LEU A 108 -4.48 -25.44 0.37
C LEU A 108 -3.58 -25.06 -0.81
N ILE A 109 -3.67 -23.82 -1.28
CA ILE A 109 -2.80 -23.27 -2.34
C ILE A 109 -1.88 -22.14 -1.85
N SER A 110 -2.22 -21.48 -0.75
CA SER A 110 -1.38 -20.44 -0.14
C SER A 110 -1.68 -20.28 1.35
N SER A 111 -0.69 -19.85 2.13
CA SER A 111 -0.80 -19.57 3.56
C SER A 111 0.01 -18.33 3.89
N ILE A 112 -0.56 -17.45 4.72
CA ILE A 112 -0.01 -16.15 5.09
C ILE A 112 -0.01 -16.05 6.61
N ASP A 113 1.19 -15.87 7.19
CA ASP A 113 1.36 -15.57 8.61
C ASP A 113 1.16 -14.07 8.86
N LEU A 114 0.34 -13.73 9.85
CA LEU A 114 -0.02 -12.37 10.21
C LEU A 114 0.65 -11.87 11.49
N LYS A 115 1.33 -12.74 12.27
CA LYS A 115 1.79 -12.43 13.63
C LYS A 115 2.67 -11.18 13.77
N GLU A 116 3.44 -10.85 12.74
CA GLU A 116 4.34 -9.68 12.72
C GLU A 116 3.85 -8.55 11.80
N ILE A 117 2.67 -8.71 11.19
CA ILE A 117 2.12 -7.78 10.20
C ILE A 117 0.89 -7.05 10.77
N VAL A 118 -0.02 -7.78 11.42
CA VAL A 118 -1.26 -7.21 11.94
C VAL A 118 -1.15 -6.94 13.43
N GLU A 119 -1.91 -5.96 13.91
CA GLU A 119 -1.95 -5.65 15.33
C GLU A 119 -2.71 -6.76 16.08
N VAL A 120 -1.98 -7.58 16.84
CA VAL A 120 -2.61 -8.58 17.73
C VAL A 120 -2.88 -7.92 19.08
N GLU A 121 -4.12 -7.99 19.55
CA GLU A 121 -4.50 -7.37 20.82
C GLU A 121 -3.85 -8.10 22.00
N ALA A 122 -3.10 -7.35 22.80
CA ALA A 122 -2.52 -7.82 24.05
C ALA A 122 -3.52 -7.56 25.19
N PHE A 123 -3.85 -8.60 25.97
CA PHE A 123 -4.79 -8.50 27.07
C PHE A 123 -4.20 -9.01 28.39
N SER A 124 -4.58 -8.35 29.50
CA SER A 124 -4.28 -8.85 30.85
C SER A 124 -5.51 -9.55 31.41
N GLN A 125 -5.42 -10.87 31.61
CA GLN A 125 -6.52 -11.68 32.16
C GLN A 125 -6.93 -11.26 33.60
N SER A 126 -6.06 -10.57 34.34
CA SER A 126 -6.26 -10.26 35.76
C SER A 126 -7.07 -8.99 36.03
N LEU A 127 -7.44 -8.23 34.99
CA LEU A 127 -8.26 -7.04 35.14
C LEU A 127 -9.72 -7.38 34.83
N ALA A 128 -10.64 -7.01 35.73
CA ALA A 128 -12.08 -6.93 35.42
C ALA A 128 -12.36 -6.03 34.19
N GLU A 129 -11.36 -5.26 33.79
CA GLU A 129 -11.25 -4.47 32.57
C GLU A 129 -10.87 -5.28 31.31
N THR A 130 -10.80 -6.62 31.34
CA THR A 130 -11.03 -7.41 30.11
C THR A 130 -12.43 -7.13 29.53
N GLY A 131 -13.31 -6.52 30.32
CA GLY A 131 -14.49 -5.78 29.88
C GLY A 131 -14.24 -4.31 29.48
N ARG A 132 -13.07 -3.88 28.99
CA ARG A 132 -12.84 -2.47 28.60
C ARG A 132 -13.66 -2.01 27.38
N TYR A 133 -14.36 -2.92 26.69
CA TYR A 133 -15.35 -2.56 25.66
C TYR A 133 -16.68 -3.31 25.71
N GLY A 134 -16.88 -4.30 26.58
CA GLY A 134 -18.13 -5.09 26.62
C GLY A 134 -18.44 -5.88 25.34
N GLU A 135 -17.50 -5.92 24.38
CA GLU A 135 -17.60 -6.66 23.12
C GLU A 135 -16.49 -7.73 23.08
N PRO A 136 -16.77 -8.92 22.51
CA PRO A 136 -15.74 -9.93 22.32
C PRO A 136 -14.62 -9.41 21.42
N VAL A 137 -13.37 -9.77 21.73
CA VAL A 137 -12.21 -9.43 20.88
C VAL A 137 -12.46 -9.95 19.48
N ARG A 138 -12.21 -9.09 18.49
CA ARG A 138 -12.47 -9.35 17.08
C ARG A 138 -11.39 -8.74 16.22
N GLU A 139 -11.21 -9.31 15.03
CA GLU A 139 -10.46 -8.67 13.97
C GLU A 139 -11.41 -8.27 12.84
N ASP A 140 -11.37 -7.01 12.43
CA ASP A 140 -12.18 -6.52 11.31
C ASP A 140 -11.40 -6.67 10.01
N ILE A 141 -11.93 -7.47 9.10
CA ILE A 141 -11.39 -7.70 7.76
C ILE A 141 -12.18 -6.87 6.77
N TYR A 142 -11.48 -6.10 5.95
CA TYR A 142 -12.07 -5.28 4.90
C TYR A 142 -11.71 -5.89 3.55
N MET A 143 -12.72 -6.09 2.71
CA MET A 143 -12.56 -6.47 1.31
C MET A 143 -12.85 -5.23 0.44
N ILE A 144 -11.81 -4.70 -0.20
CA ILE A 144 -11.87 -3.47 -1.01
C ILE A 144 -11.00 -3.61 -2.25
N ASP A 145 -11.39 -3.02 -3.36
CA ASP A 145 -10.54 -2.93 -4.57
C ASP A 145 -9.55 -1.77 -4.39
N VAL A 146 -8.28 -2.09 -4.20
CA VAL A 146 -7.22 -1.12 -3.86
C VAL A 146 -6.47 -0.67 -5.11
N ASN A 147 -6.24 -1.58 -6.06
CA ASN A 147 -5.50 -1.36 -7.29
C ASN A 147 -6.41 -1.10 -8.51
N TYR A 148 -7.73 -1.02 -8.31
CA TYR A 148 -8.74 -0.71 -9.32
C TYR A 148 -8.77 -1.71 -10.49
N ASP A 149 -8.51 -2.98 -10.20
CA ASP A 149 -8.52 -4.07 -11.19
C ASP A 149 -9.87 -4.81 -11.26
N SER A 150 -10.88 -4.33 -10.53
CA SER A 150 -12.21 -4.91 -10.34
C SER A 150 -12.30 -6.11 -9.40
N TYR A 151 -11.21 -6.57 -8.80
CA TYR A 151 -11.22 -7.61 -7.77
C TYR A 151 -11.11 -7.02 -6.37
N LEU A 152 -11.67 -7.71 -5.37
CA LEU A 152 -11.55 -7.27 -3.98
C LEU A 152 -10.25 -7.79 -3.37
N ASP A 153 -9.45 -6.87 -2.83
CA ASP A 153 -8.27 -7.12 -2.04
C ASP A 153 -8.59 -7.20 -0.54
N ILE A 154 -7.67 -7.73 0.24
CA ILE A 154 -7.79 -7.79 1.71
C ILE A 154 -7.07 -6.60 2.34
N LYS A 155 -7.75 -5.92 3.25
CA LYS A 155 -7.21 -4.85 4.11
C LYS A 155 -7.47 -5.22 5.57
N ILE A 156 -6.40 -5.28 6.38
CA ILE A 156 -6.44 -5.60 7.81
C ILE A 156 -5.67 -4.54 8.58
N ARG A 157 -6.13 -4.19 9.79
CA ARG A 157 -5.48 -3.19 10.65
C ARG A 157 -4.11 -3.69 11.10
N SER A 158 -3.07 -2.89 10.92
CA SER A 158 -1.69 -3.28 11.24
C SER A 158 -1.09 -2.53 12.42
N SER A 159 -1.51 -1.30 12.66
CA SER A 159 -1.07 -0.52 13.82
C SER A 159 -1.99 0.67 14.06
N CYS A 160 -2.30 0.96 15.32
CA CYS A 160 -2.98 2.19 15.70
C CYS A 160 -2.15 3.09 16.63
N GLY A 161 -2.08 4.36 16.26
CA GLY A 161 -1.63 5.45 17.14
C GLY A 161 -2.71 6.51 17.25
N LYS A 162 -2.42 7.74 16.81
CA LYS A 162 -3.44 8.79 16.62
C LYS A 162 -4.40 8.50 15.45
N ALA A 163 -3.90 7.75 14.47
CA ALA A 163 -4.65 7.18 13.37
C ALA A 163 -4.26 5.71 13.24
N CYS A 164 -5.15 4.91 12.65
CA CYS A 164 -4.87 3.52 12.35
C CYS A 164 -4.32 3.37 10.93
N PHE A 165 -3.33 2.51 10.81
CA PHE A 165 -2.72 2.05 9.57
C PHE A 165 -3.19 0.62 9.27
N TYR A 166 -3.08 0.26 8.01
CA TYR A 166 -3.60 -1.00 7.50
C TYR A 166 -2.57 -1.65 6.60
N SER A 167 -2.53 -2.97 6.65
CA SER A 167 -1.80 -3.80 5.70
C SER A 167 -2.75 -4.31 4.62
N TYR A 168 -2.20 -4.47 3.43
CA TYR A 168 -2.95 -4.78 2.22
C TYR A 168 -2.40 -6.04 1.56
N TRP A 169 -3.29 -6.93 1.14
CA TRP A 169 -2.96 -8.07 0.30
C TRP A 169 -3.75 -8.00 -0.99
N ILE A 170 -3.03 -7.81 -2.09
CA ILE A 170 -3.60 -7.60 -3.42
C ILE A 170 -3.93 -8.95 -4.05
N TYR A 171 -5.12 -9.11 -4.61
CA TYR A 171 -5.50 -10.34 -5.29
C TYR A 171 -4.78 -10.42 -6.64
N ASN A 172 -4.01 -11.49 -6.83
CA ASN A 172 -3.34 -11.78 -8.09
C ASN A 172 -4.21 -12.75 -8.90
N THR A 173 -4.82 -12.26 -9.97
CA THR A 173 -5.78 -13.03 -10.79
C THR A 173 -5.12 -14.20 -11.53
N ASP A 174 -3.86 -14.05 -11.97
CA ASP A 174 -3.09 -15.09 -12.65
C ASP A 174 -2.74 -16.28 -11.74
N LYS A 175 -2.45 -15.99 -10.46
CA LYS A 175 -2.05 -16.99 -9.46
C LYS A 175 -3.20 -17.45 -8.57
N GLU A 176 -4.30 -16.70 -8.56
CA GLU A 176 -5.46 -16.85 -7.69
C GLU A 176 -5.11 -16.83 -6.19
N ILE A 177 -4.15 -15.97 -5.82
CA ILE A 177 -3.71 -15.78 -4.42
C ILE A 177 -3.69 -14.31 -4.04
N PHE A 178 -3.73 -14.04 -2.74
CA PHE A 178 -3.49 -12.72 -2.19
C PHE A 178 -1.99 -12.53 -1.90
N GLU A 179 -1.42 -11.42 -2.36
CA GLU A 179 0.00 -11.09 -2.20
C GLU A 179 0.17 -9.87 -1.29
N PHE A 180 0.91 -10.02 -0.18
CA PHE A 180 1.16 -8.93 0.76
C PHE A 180 1.98 -7.82 0.10
N ASN A 181 1.49 -6.58 0.17
CA ASN A 181 2.21 -5.41 -0.33
C ASN A 181 2.58 -4.45 0.81
N LYS A 182 3.81 -4.60 1.32
CA LYS A 182 4.36 -3.79 2.43
C LYS A 182 4.45 -2.29 2.12
N GLU A 183 4.61 -1.92 0.85
CA GLU A 183 4.76 -0.51 0.43
C GLU A 183 3.46 0.28 0.66
N LEU A 184 2.33 -0.43 0.84
CA LEU A 184 1.02 0.17 1.05
C LEU A 184 0.66 0.37 2.53
N ASN A 185 1.50 -0.07 3.48
CA ASN A 185 1.14 -0.08 4.91
C ASN A 185 0.70 1.28 5.49
N TYR A 186 1.13 2.39 4.88
CA TYR A 186 0.77 3.76 5.28
C TYR A 186 -0.15 4.47 4.28
N MET A 187 -0.58 3.75 3.23
CA MET A 187 -1.44 4.30 2.21
C MET A 187 -2.84 4.58 2.77
N ARG A 188 -3.30 5.81 2.58
CA ARG A 188 -4.63 6.31 2.94
C ARG A 188 -5.15 7.12 1.75
N PRO A 189 -5.74 6.45 0.75
CA PRO A 189 -6.21 7.10 -0.45
C PRO A 189 -7.22 8.22 -0.10
N TYR A 190 -7.11 9.36 -0.78
CA TYR A 190 -8.11 10.43 -0.75
C TYR A 190 -8.53 10.86 -2.16
N TYR A 191 -7.75 10.52 -3.19
CA TYR A 191 -8.08 10.80 -4.58
C TYR A 191 -7.52 9.70 -5.48
N ILE A 192 -8.29 9.24 -6.45
CA ILE A 192 -7.88 8.26 -7.45
C ILE A 192 -8.16 8.80 -8.84
N ASP A 193 -7.11 8.81 -9.66
CA ASP A 193 -7.16 9.16 -11.07
C ASP A 193 -7.02 7.87 -11.91
N CYS A 194 -8.15 7.33 -12.36
CA CYS A 194 -8.16 6.13 -13.20
C CYS A 194 -7.74 6.43 -14.65
N ASN A 195 -7.76 7.69 -15.10
CA ASN A 195 -7.26 8.04 -16.44
C ASN A 195 -5.74 7.98 -16.49
N ASN A 196 -5.07 8.32 -15.39
CA ASN A 196 -3.61 8.31 -15.29
C ASN A 196 -3.04 7.13 -14.48
N ASN A 197 -3.90 6.29 -13.91
CA ASN A 197 -3.53 5.16 -13.04
C ASN A 197 -2.73 5.62 -11.82
N ILE A 198 -3.21 6.66 -11.13
CA ILE A 198 -2.55 7.25 -9.95
C ILE A 198 -3.49 7.24 -8.74
N ILE A 199 -2.97 6.81 -7.60
CA ILE A 199 -3.62 6.88 -6.29
C ILE A 199 -2.88 7.94 -5.48
N TYR A 200 -3.60 8.98 -5.04
CA TYR A 200 -3.09 9.97 -4.12
C TYR A 200 -3.52 9.64 -2.70
N SER A 201 -2.56 9.70 -1.79
CA SER A 201 -2.66 9.20 -0.43
C SER A 201 -2.18 10.25 0.57
N TYR A 202 -2.87 10.34 1.70
CA TYR A 202 -2.48 11.18 2.83
C TYR A 202 -1.98 10.30 3.97
N PRO A 203 -0.68 9.92 3.98
CA PRO A 203 -0.13 9.06 5.04
C PRO A 203 -0.25 9.70 6.43
N GLY A 204 -0.31 11.04 6.51
CA GLY A 204 -0.53 11.78 7.74
C GLY A 204 0.36 13.01 7.87
N GLY A 205 0.34 13.60 9.06
CA GLY A 205 1.11 14.79 9.38
C GLY A 205 0.90 15.24 10.83
N THR A 206 1.35 16.46 11.09
CA THR A 206 1.15 17.20 12.33
C THR A 206 0.57 18.57 12.00
N GLY A 207 0.34 19.41 13.01
CA GLY A 207 -0.07 20.81 12.77
C GLY A 207 0.98 21.66 12.05
N TRP A 208 2.20 21.16 11.85
CA TRP A 208 3.33 21.91 11.27
C TRP A 208 3.86 21.33 9.96
N TYR A 209 3.44 20.12 9.60
CA TYR A 209 3.84 19.50 8.34
C TYR A 209 2.91 18.36 7.98
N TYR A 210 2.86 18.01 6.70
CA TYR A 210 2.21 16.79 6.24
C TYR A 210 2.85 16.30 4.94
N ASN A 211 2.59 15.03 4.61
CA ASN A 211 2.97 14.43 3.34
C ASN A 211 1.71 14.13 2.51
N LEU A 212 1.84 14.24 1.20
CA LEU A 212 0.96 13.63 0.23
C LEU A 212 1.82 12.70 -0.63
N ASP A 213 1.38 11.45 -0.78
CA ASP A 213 2.08 10.46 -1.58
C ASP A 213 1.24 10.11 -2.80
N ALA A 214 1.90 9.91 -3.94
CA ALA A 214 1.30 9.42 -5.16
C ALA A 214 1.88 8.04 -5.46
N TYR A 215 0.99 7.10 -5.72
CA TYR A 215 1.31 5.74 -6.13
C TYR A 215 0.81 5.52 -7.55
N LYS A 216 1.61 4.86 -8.37
CA LYS A 216 1.24 4.51 -9.74
C LYS A 216 0.81 3.05 -9.80
N ILE A 217 -0.25 2.78 -10.57
CA ILE A 217 -0.74 1.44 -10.84
C ILE A 217 -0.17 0.99 -12.19
N ASN A 218 0.65 -0.06 -12.17
CA ASN A 218 1.27 -0.65 -13.34
C ASN A 218 1.01 -2.16 -13.33
N ASN A 219 0.20 -2.67 -14.26
CA ASN A 219 -0.14 -4.10 -14.37
C ASN A 219 -0.57 -4.68 -13.00
N GLU A 220 -1.64 -4.14 -12.41
CA GLU A 220 -2.21 -4.56 -11.11
C GLU A 220 -1.31 -4.31 -9.89
N LYS A 221 -0.07 -3.84 -10.08
CA LYS A 221 0.85 -3.48 -9.00
C LYS A 221 0.77 -2.01 -8.68
N ILE A 222 0.73 -1.71 -7.39
CA ILE A 222 0.80 -0.35 -6.86
C ILE A 222 2.23 -0.09 -6.40
N GLU A 223 2.85 0.95 -6.95
CA GLU A 223 4.22 1.34 -6.67
C GLU A 223 4.28 2.81 -6.26
N PHE A 224 5.07 3.14 -5.24
CA PHE A 224 5.31 4.54 -4.88
C PHE A 224 5.98 5.28 -6.04
N TYR A 225 5.48 6.49 -6.35
CA TYR A 225 5.90 7.24 -7.53
C TYR A 225 6.48 8.61 -7.20
N GLN A 226 5.80 9.39 -6.36
CA GLN A 226 6.24 10.73 -5.97
C GLN A 226 5.65 11.09 -4.60
N SER A 227 6.31 11.96 -3.83
CA SER A 227 5.75 12.56 -2.63
C SER A 227 5.87 14.07 -2.67
N LEU A 228 4.94 14.74 -1.99
CA LEU A 228 4.90 16.17 -1.74
C LEU A 228 4.86 16.38 -0.22
N TYR A 229 5.98 16.87 0.31
CA TYR A 229 6.11 17.28 1.70
C TYR A 229 5.79 18.77 1.85
N HIS A 230 4.81 19.09 2.70
CA HIS A 230 4.53 20.45 3.11
C HIS A 230 5.05 20.69 4.53
N GLN A 231 5.84 21.73 4.70
CA GLN A 231 6.23 22.26 6.00
C GLN A 231 5.63 23.66 6.18
N MET A 232 4.89 23.86 7.26
CA MET A 232 4.29 25.15 7.62
C MET A 232 5.19 25.89 8.62
N GLY A 233 5.57 27.12 8.30
CA GLY A 233 6.13 28.08 9.25
C GLY A 233 5.15 29.23 9.52
N ASP A 234 5.57 30.21 10.32
CA ASP A 234 4.69 31.34 10.69
C ASP A 234 4.51 32.36 9.55
N LYS A 235 5.49 32.46 8.64
CA LYS A 235 5.54 33.47 7.57
C LYS A 235 5.62 32.89 6.16
N TYR A 236 5.94 31.60 6.07
CA TYR A 236 6.07 30.90 4.82
C TYR A 236 5.79 29.41 5.03
N SER A 237 5.47 28.71 3.95
CA SER A 237 5.56 27.25 3.86
C SER A 237 6.66 26.86 2.89
N VAL A 238 7.16 25.64 3.06
CA VAL A 238 8.04 24.98 2.10
C VAL A 238 7.31 23.76 1.55
N GLN A 239 7.31 23.62 0.23
CA GLN A 239 6.85 22.44 -0.47
C GLN A 239 8.06 21.74 -1.07
N THR A 240 8.23 20.45 -0.80
CA THR A 240 9.33 19.65 -1.37
C THR A 240 8.76 18.43 -2.07
N TYR A 241 9.06 18.28 -3.36
CA TYR A 241 8.65 17.13 -4.15
C TYR A 241 9.82 16.17 -4.26
N THR A 242 9.57 14.88 -4.06
CA THR A 242 10.58 13.82 -4.17
C THR A 242 10.12 12.70 -5.07
N ASP A 243 11.04 12.13 -5.84
CA ASP A 243 10.77 10.94 -6.67
C ASP A 243 10.66 9.65 -5.84
N ALA A 244 10.41 8.52 -6.52
CA ALA A 244 10.32 7.20 -5.92
C ALA A 244 11.58 6.74 -5.15
N ASN A 245 12.74 7.37 -5.39
CA ASN A 245 14.00 7.10 -4.72
C ASN A 245 14.29 8.10 -3.58
N ASN A 246 13.30 8.93 -3.21
CA ASN A 246 13.42 10.04 -2.27
C ASN A 246 14.43 11.12 -2.70
N SER A 247 14.72 11.23 -4.01
CA SER A 247 15.53 12.32 -4.54
C SER A 247 14.66 13.57 -4.71
N VAL A 248 15.15 14.72 -4.22
CA VAL A 248 14.43 15.99 -4.36
C VAL A 248 14.36 16.37 -5.84
N ILE A 249 13.14 16.56 -6.34
CA ILE A 249 12.86 17.04 -7.69
C ILE A 249 12.84 18.58 -7.68
N VAL A 250 12.03 19.15 -6.79
CA VAL A 250 11.87 20.61 -6.63
C VAL A 250 11.56 20.92 -5.17
N SER A 251 11.97 22.11 -4.71
CA SER A 251 11.64 22.62 -3.38
C SER A 251 11.37 24.12 -3.48
N ASP A 252 10.16 24.51 -3.11
CA ASP A 252 9.64 25.87 -3.26
C ASP A 252 9.25 26.46 -1.91
N THR A 253 9.41 27.78 -1.77
CA THR A 253 8.99 28.55 -0.59
C THR A 253 7.84 29.47 -0.93
N ILE A 254 6.74 29.37 -0.20
CA ILE A 254 5.51 30.14 -0.39
C ILE A 254 5.35 31.08 0.80
N TYR A 255 5.43 32.39 0.58
CA TYR A 255 5.25 33.39 1.64
C TYR A 255 3.77 33.70 1.86
N TYR A 256 3.39 33.94 3.12
CA TYR A 256 2.06 34.43 3.47
C TYR A 256 2.08 35.97 3.51
N ASP A 257 1.06 36.59 2.92
CA ASP A 257 0.84 38.04 2.98
C ASP A 257 0.33 38.50 4.35
#